data_AF-A0A670YW92-F1
#
_entry.id   AF-A0A670YW92-F1
#
_cell.length_a   1.000
_cell.length_b   1.000
_cell.length_c   1.000
_cell.angle_alpha   90.00
_cell.angle_beta   90.00
_cell.angle_gamma   90.00
#
_symmetry.space_group_name_H-M   'P 1'
#
loop_
_entity.id
_entity.type
_entity.pdbx_description
1 polymer ?
#
loop_
_entity_poly.entity_id
_entity_poly.type
_entity_poly.pdbx_seq_one_letter_code
_entity_poly.pdbx_strand_id
1 'polypeptide(L)'
;MPACGKKRGRPALTAAKQPKWAKTEIQKKGSKLTCSGMRKTGTSLKEEAGIEENSKAVYTHWLMKSEPESRLQKGVDMKFGIEDLKAEPNQRACWDGVRNYQARNFLRDMKVGQDAFFYHSNCKEPGIAGIVKIAKAAYPDHTQFEKGNPHYDASSTKEDPRWSMVDVQFVRMTHRFLPLAELKTHHQAHQKSGGPLKEMALFTRPRLSVQPVTDEEFEFILSLEKGTKETQEN
;
A
#
# COMPACT_ATOMS: atom_id res chain seq x y z
N MET A 1 -10.35 22.47 -8.51
CA MET A 1 -9.67 21.31 -7.90
C MET A 1 -8.31 21.18 -8.59
N PRO A 2 -7.17 21.38 -7.91
CA PRO A 2 -5.88 21.20 -8.57
C PRO A 2 -5.75 19.72 -8.96
N ALA A 3 -5.34 19.48 -10.20
CA ALA A 3 -5.14 18.13 -10.74
C ALA A 3 -4.10 17.40 -9.89
N CYS A 4 -4.37 16.12 -9.60
CA CYS A 4 -3.41 15.21 -9.00
C CYS A 4 -2.08 15.25 -9.77
N GLY A 5 -0.95 15.19 -9.06
CA GLY A 5 0.39 15.00 -9.66
C GLY A 5 0.40 13.80 -10.61
N LYS A 6 1.41 13.72 -11.48
CA LYS A 6 1.40 12.78 -12.62
C LYS A 6 1.23 11.34 -12.11
N LYS A 7 0.50 10.54 -12.90
CA LYS A 7 0.29 9.10 -12.65
C LYS A 7 1.62 8.41 -12.42
N ARG A 8 1.70 7.49 -11.46
CA ARG A 8 2.85 6.59 -11.35
C ARG A 8 2.79 5.62 -12.53
N GLY A 9 3.88 5.59 -13.28
CA GLY A 9 4.01 4.83 -14.52
C GLY A 9 3.78 5.66 -15.79
N ARG A 10 4.80 5.70 -16.64
CA ARG A 10 4.77 6.41 -17.94
C ARG A 10 4.37 5.42 -19.04
N PRO A 11 3.52 5.82 -20.01
CA PRO A 11 3.28 5.00 -21.18
C PRO A 11 4.56 4.87 -22.01
N ALA A 12 4.84 3.67 -22.52
CA ALA A 12 5.85 3.48 -23.56
C ALA A 12 5.36 4.12 -24.88
N LEU A 13 6.26 4.80 -25.59
CA LEU A 13 6.03 5.27 -26.97
C LEU A 13 5.74 4.04 -27.85
N THR A 14 4.55 3.97 -28.46
CA THR A 14 4.18 2.89 -29.39
C THR A 14 3.62 3.41 -30.70
N ALA A 15 4.06 2.78 -31.79
CA ALA A 15 3.63 2.98 -33.17
C ALA A 15 2.30 2.26 -33.48
N ALA A 16 1.64 2.66 -34.57
CA ALA A 16 0.19 2.56 -34.80
C ALA A 16 -0.35 1.34 -35.60
N LYS A 17 -1.66 1.07 -35.37
CA LYS A 17 -2.76 0.39 -36.16
C LYS A 17 -2.72 -1.16 -36.35
N GLN A 18 -3.71 -2.01 -35.97
CA GLN A 18 -5.20 -2.20 -36.17
C GLN A 18 -5.57 -3.18 -37.33
N PRO A 19 -6.77 -3.86 -37.42
CA PRO A 19 -7.71 -4.47 -36.44
C PRO A 19 -8.50 -5.78 -36.92
N LYS A 20 -9.55 -6.21 -36.15
CA LYS A 20 -10.78 -7.06 -36.42
C LYS A 20 -10.72 -8.55 -35.97
N TRP A 21 -11.77 -9.28 -35.53
CA TRP A 21 -13.24 -9.33 -35.78
C TRP A 21 -14.01 -10.03 -34.61
N ALA A 22 -15.36 -10.07 -34.66
CA ALA A 22 -16.37 -10.36 -33.63
C ALA A 22 -17.12 -11.70 -33.83
N LYS A 23 -17.93 -12.13 -32.82
CA LYS A 23 -19.26 -12.84 -32.84
C LYS A 23 -19.58 -13.38 -31.41
N THR A 24 -20.65 -13.02 -30.69
CA THR A 24 -22.13 -13.30 -30.73
C THR A 24 -22.59 -14.40 -29.74
N GLU A 25 -23.48 -13.98 -28.82
CA GLU A 25 -24.54 -14.61 -27.97
C GLU A 25 -24.71 -16.14 -27.78
N ILE A 26 -25.20 -16.53 -26.57
CA ILE A 26 -26.56 -17.10 -26.34
C ILE A 26 -26.85 -17.23 -24.81
N GLN A 27 -28.08 -16.87 -24.42
CA GLN A 27 -28.70 -16.99 -23.09
C GLN A 27 -29.34 -18.37 -22.83
N LYS A 28 -29.54 -18.74 -21.55
CA LYS A 28 -30.68 -19.59 -21.11
C LYS A 28 -31.16 -19.26 -19.68
N LYS A 29 -32.44 -18.89 -19.57
CA LYS A 29 -33.33 -18.91 -18.37
C LYS A 29 -33.55 -20.38 -17.95
N GLY A 30 -33.91 -20.82 -16.74
CA GLY A 30 -34.47 -20.24 -15.52
C GLY A 30 -35.56 -21.21 -15.00
N SER A 31 -35.70 -21.43 -13.68
CA SER A 31 -36.97 -21.83 -13.03
C SER A 31 -36.86 -21.91 -11.50
N LYS A 32 -37.80 -21.23 -10.83
CA LYS A 32 -38.10 -21.22 -9.38
C LYS A 32 -38.62 -22.58 -8.90
N LEU A 33 -38.42 -22.89 -7.62
CA LEU A 33 -39.42 -23.55 -6.78
C LEU A 33 -39.40 -22.95 -5.37
N THR A 34 -40.58 -22.60 -4.88
CA THR A 34 -40.89 -22.07 -3.55
C THR A 34 -41.26 -23.21 -2.59
N CYS A 35 -41.05 -23.03 -1.29
CA CYS A 35 -42.01 -23.47 -0.28
C CYS A 35 -41.89 -22.68 1.03
N SER A 36 -43.06 -22.36 1.56
CA SER A 36 -43.37 -21.57 2.76
C SER A 36 -43.36 -22.46 4.01
N GLY A 37 -43.08 -21.89 5.19
CA GLY A 37 -43.13 -22.62 6.46
C GLY A 37 -42.95 -21.76 7.71
N MET A 38 -44.07 -21.24 8.21
CA MET A 38 -44.47 -20.84 9.57
C MET A 38 -43.44 -20.61 10.70
N ARG A 39 -43.72 -19.51 11.43
CA ARG A 39 -43.15 -19.04 12.71
C ARG A 39 -43.37 -20.02 13.87
N LYS A 40 -42.45 -20.04 14.85
CA LYS A 40 -42.79 -20.08 16.28
C LYS A 40 -41.84 -19.21 17.10
N THR A 41 -42.48 -18.43 17.97
CA THR A 41 -41.96 -17.60 19.04
C THR A 41 -41.39 -18.44 20.17
N GLY A 42 -40.28 -17.99 20.76
CA GLY A 42 -39.72 -18.51 22.01
C GLY A 42 -38.85 -17.46 22.67
N THR A 43 -39.42 -16.77 23.65
CA THR A 43 -38.75 -15.85 24.57
C THR A 43 -37.76 -16.62 25.44
N SER A 44 -36.52 -16.17 25.54
CA SER A 44 -35.74 -16.34 26.76
C SER A 44 -34.72 -15.22 26.94
N LEU A 45 -34.60 -14.81 28.19
CA LEU A 45 -33.86 -13.66 28.69
C LEU A 45 -32.38 -13.99 28.91
N LYS A 46 -31.56 -12.97 28.62
CA LYS A 46 -30.27 -12.61 29.25
C LYS A 46 -29.14 -13.64 29.24
N GLU A 47 -28.13 -13.33 28.45
CA GLU A 47 -26.76 -13.20 28.96
C GLU A 47 -26.08 -12.08 28.17
N GLU A 48 -25.82 -10.95 28.87
CA GLU A 48 -25.01 -9.84 28.38
C GLU A 48 -23.55 -10.32 28.32
N ALA A 49 -23.18 -10.95 27.21
CA ALA A 49 -21.77 -11.14 26.87
C ALA A 49 -21.24 -9.78 26.41
N GLY A 50 -20.41 -9.17 27.26
CA GLY A 50 -19.70 -7.93 26.94
C GLY A 50 -19.07 -8.02 25.56
N ILE A 51 -19.48 -7.11 24.68
CA ILE A 51 -18.76 -6.85 23.44
C ILE A 51 -17.46 -6.19 23.89
N GLU A 52 -16.39 -6.98 24.03
CA GLU A 52 -15.04 -6.44 23.93
C GLU A 52 -14.96 -5.80 22.54
N GLU A 53 -15.16 -4.48 22.48
CA GLU A 53 -14.80 -3.69 21.31
C GLU A 53 -13.32 -3.96 21.08
N ASN A 54 -13.04 -4.81 20.10
CA ASN A 54 -11.71 -5.08 19.59
C ASN A 54 -11.14 -3.74 19.12
N SER A 55 -10.48 -3.01 20.03
CA SER A 55 -9.99 -1.67 19.78
C SER A 55 -8.99 -1.81 18.64
N LYS A 56 -9.40 -1.33 17.46
CA LYS A 56 -8.57 -1.41 16.28
C LYS A 56 -7.29 -0.63 16.60
N ALA A 57 -6.15 -1.31 16.59
CA ALA A 57 -4.86 -0.68 16.86
C ALA A 57 -4.72 0.59 15.99
N VAL A 58 -4.50 1.72 16.65
CA VAL A 58 -4.37 3.03 16.00
C VAL A 58 -2.90 3.22 15.67
N TYR A 59 -2.58 3.23 14.37
CA TYR A 59 -1.22 3.46 13.88
C TYR A 59 -1.02 4.91 13.45
N THR A 60 0.16 5.43 13.75
CA THR A 60 0.61 6.80 13.45
C THR A 60 1.70 6.85 12.39
N HIS A 61 2.40 5.73 12.20
CA HIS A 61 3.51 5.59 11.26
C HIS A 61 3.27 4.44 10.28
N TRP A 62 3.87 4.55 9.09
CA TRP A 62 3.65 3.61 8.00
C TRP A 62 4.94 3.25 7.24
N LEU A 63 4.90 2.18 6.46
CA LEU A 63 5.90 1.84 5.45
C LEU A 63 5.19 1.57 4.12
N MET A 64 5.67 2.21 3.05
CA MET A 64 5.05 2.16 1.73
C MET A 64 6.09 1.73 0.68
N LYS A 65 5.83 0.58 0.04
CA LYS A 65 6.74 -0.02 -0.95
C LYS A 65 6.49 0.52 -2.35
N SER A 66 7.57 0.89 -3.04
CA SER A 66 7.57 1.32 -4.45
C SER A 66 8.80 0.77 -5.17
N GLU A 67 8.75 0.63 -6.48
CA GLU A 67 9.82 0.03 -7.29
C GLU A 67 10.67 1.12 -7.94
N PRO A 68 11.96 1.27 -7.59
CA PRO A 68 12.80 2.33 -8.16
C PRO A 68 13.38 1.99 -9.54
N GLU A 69 13.37 0.70 -9.92
CA GLU A 69 13.89 0.20 -11.19
C GLU A 69 12.76 -0.05 -12.20
N SER A 70 13.09 0.00 -13.50
CA SER A 70 12.13 -0.21 -14.58
C SER A 70 11.61 -1.64 -14.59
N ARG A 71 10.28 -1.79 -14.57
CA ARG A 71 9.62 -3.08 -14.74
C ARG A 71 8.29 -2.90 -15.46
N LEU A 72 8.16 -3.56 -16.61
CA LEU A 72 6.92 -3.51 -17.38
C LEU A 72 5.86 -4.43 -16.79
N GLN A 73 4.66 -3.89 -16.60
CA GLN A 73 3.45 -4.66 -16.33
C GLN A 73 2.40 -4.27 -17.37
N LYS A 74 1.90 -5.24 -18.14
CA LYS A 74 0.96 -4.99 -19.24
C LYS A 74 1.39 -3.84 -20.20
N GLY A 75 2.69 -3.71 -20.46
CA GLY A 75 3.25 -2.69 -21.35
C GLY A 75 3.42 -1.29 -20.73
N VAL A 76 3.14 -1.12 -19.44
CA VAL A 76 3.37 0.13 -18.69
C VAL A 76 4.52 -0.07 -17.73
N ASP A 77 5.43 0.89 -17.66
CA ASP A 77 6.53 0.87 -16.71
C ASP A 77 6.03 1.24 -15.31
N MET A 78 6.33 0.40 -14.32
CA MET A 78 5.93 0.57 -12.92
C MET A 78 6.95 1.36 -12.09
N LYS A 79 8.04 1.82 -12.71
CA LYS A 79 9.09 2.59 -12.03
C LYS A 79 8.54 3.82 -11.33
N PHE A 80 8.78 3.89 -10.03
CA PHE A 80 8.59 5.08 -9.21
C PHE A 80 9.50 5.02 -7.96
N GLY A 81 10.68 5.61 -8.06
CA GLY A 81 11.61 5.77 -6.94
C GLY A 81 11.36 7.04 -6.13
N ILE A 82 12.12 7.22 -5.04
CA ILE A 82 12.02 8.43 -4.20
C ILE A 82 12.50 9.69 -4.95
N GLU A 83 13.47 9.52 -5.85
CA GLU A 83 13.95 10.61 -6.71
C GLU A 83 12.88 11.03 -7.74
N ASP A 84 12.06 10.10 -8.22
CA ASP A 84 10.91 10.44 -9.07
C ASP A 84 9.88 11.26 -8.28
N LEU A 85 9.61 10.91 -7.01
CA LEU A 85 8.74 11.71 -6.12
C LEU A 85 9.30 13.11 -5.86
N LYS A 86 10.62 13.25 -5.65
CA LYS A 86 11.26 14.56 -5.47
C LYS A 86 11.14 15.45 -6.71
N ALA A 87 11.05 14.86 -7.90
CA ALA A 87 10.90 15.57 -9.16
C ALA A 87 9.44 15.93 -9.50
N GLU A 88 8.45 15.38 -8.80
CA GLU A 88 7.04 15.74 -8.99
C GLU A 88 6.75 17.18 -8.49
N PRO A 89 5.73 17.85 -9.06
CA PRO A 89 5.31 19.16 -8.57
C PRO A 89 4.96 19.13 -7.08
N ASN A 90 5.49 20.08 -6.30
CA ASN A 90 5.38 20.13 -4.84
C ASN A 90 5.92 18.87 -4.12
N GLN A 91 6.74 18.07 -4.82
CA GLN A 91 7.29 16.80 -4.35
C GLN A 91 6.19 15.86 -3.85
N ARG A 92 5.03 15.86 -4.53
CA ARG A 92 3.80 15.18 -4.14
C ARG A 92 3.28 14.31 -5.26
N ALA A 93 2.88 13.09 -4.92
CA ALA A 93 2.29 12.13 -5.86
C ALA A 93 1.14 11.35 -5.22
N CYS A 94 0.22 10.85 -6.04
CA CYS A 94 -0.75 9.86 -5.58
C CYS A 94 -0.10 8.49 -5.43
N TRP A 95 -0.58 7.72 -4.45
CA TRP A 95 -0.13 6.35 -4.17
C TRP A 95 -1.11 5.32 -4.73
N ASP A 96 -1.27 5.32 -6.05
CA ASP A 96 -2.19 4.47 -6.82
C ASP A 96 -1.75 3.00 -6.92
N GLY A 97 -2.58 2.14 -7.53
CA GLY A 97 -2.17 0.78 -7.90
C GLY A 97 -2.16 -0.25 -6.75
N VAL A 98 -2.56 0.13 -5.53
CA VAL A 98 -2.74 -0.83 -4.43
C VAL A 98 -3.95 -1.72 -4.71
N ARG A 99 -3.70 -3.03 -4.84
CA ARG A 99 -4.72 -4.07 -5.14
C ARG A 99 -4.78 -5.20 -4.10
N ASN A 100 -4.26 -4.93 -2.91
CA ASN A 100 -4.39 -5.82 -1.74
C ASN A 100 -5.40 -5.21 -0.75
N TYR A 101 -6.41 -5.98 -0.34
CA TYR A 101 -7.48 -5.49 0.53
C TYR A 101 -6.99 -5.01 1.90
N GLN A 102 -6.01 -5.69 2.48
CA GLN A 102 -5.42 -5.29 3.76
C GLN A 102 -4.62 -3.98 3.60
N ALA A 103 -3.78 -3.88 2.57
CA ALA A 103 -3.05 -2.65 2.25
C ALA A 103 -4.00 -1.47 2.00
N ARG A 104 -5.11 -1.70 1.28
CA ARG A 104 -6.16 -0.71 1.06
C ARG A 104 -6.77 -0.24 2.37
N ASN A 105 -7.07 -1.15 3.29
CA ASN A 105 -7.65 -0.78 4.57
C ASN A 105 -6.67 0.09 5.37
N PHE A 106 -5.36 -0.22 5.34
CA PHE A 106 -4.35 0.65 5.93
C PHE A 106 -4.27 2.03 5.27
N LEU A 107 -4.38 2.13 3.94
CA LEU A 107 -4.50 3.44 3.28
C LEU A 107 -5.70 4.24 3.78
N ARG A 108 -6.83 3.58 4.05
CA ARG A 108 -8.04 4.21 4.58
C ARG A 108 -7.90 4.66 6.04
N ASP A 109 -6.99 4.06 6.79
CA ASP A 109 -6.71 4.40 8.18
C ASP A 109 -5.70 5.56 8.32
N MET A 110 -4.96 5.89 7.26
CA MET A 110 -4.00 6.98 7.22
C MET A 110 -4.66 8.35 7.42
N LYS A 111 -4.03 9.19 8.25
CA LYS A 111 -4.41 10.59 8.49
C LYS A 111 -3.39 11.54 7.87
N VAL A 112 -3.85 12.70 7.42
CA VAL A 112 -2.97 13.76 6.89
C VAL A 112 -1.94 14.16 7.95
N GLY A 113 -0.68 14.31 7.53
CA GLY A 113 0.43 14.66 8.40
C GLY A 113 1.16 13.48 9.06
N GLN A 114 0.62 12.26 8.98
CA GLN A 114 1.33 11.05 9.44
C GLN A 114 2.52 10.73 8.53
N ASP A 115 3.60 10.25 9.14
CA ASP A 115 4.83 9.89 8.43
C ASP A 115 4.82 8.45 7.94
N ALA A 116 5.54 8.22 6.85
CA ALA A 116 5.75 6.91 6.26
C ALA A 116 7.18 6.77 5.72
N PHE A 117 7.77 5.59 5.91
CA PHE A 117 8.99 5.22 5.21
C PHE A 117 8.70 4.93 3.74
N PHE A 118 9.46 5.56 2.85
CA PHE A 118 9.49 5.22 1.43
C PHE A 118 10.47 4.06 1.23
N TYR A 119 9.93 2.88 0.94
CA TYR A 119 10.70 1.64 0.80
C TYR A 119 10.89 1.27 -0.67
N HIS A 120 12.14 1.10 -1.09
CA HIS A 120 12.50 0.57 -2.41
C HIS A 120 12.39 -0.95 -2.40
N SER A 121 11.49 -1.48 -3.22
CA SER A 121 11.24 -2.91 -3.39
C SER A 121 11.54 -3.36 -4.81
N ASN A 122 11.78 -4.66 -4.98
CA ASN A 122 11.96 -5.29 -6.29
C ASN A 122 13.07 -4.61 -7.14
N CYS A 123 14.19 -4.32 -6.50
CA CYS A 123 15.39 -3.71 -7.08
C CYS A 123 16.63 -4.43 -6.56
N LYS A 124 17.80 -4.13 -7.12
CA LYS A 124 19.08 -4.74 -6.69
C LYS A 124 19.39 -4.47 -5.22
N GLU A 125 19.10 -3.25 -4.78
CA GLU A 125 19.35 -2.79 -3.41
C GLU A 125 18.02 -2.39 -2.76
N PRO A 126 17.26 -3.34 -2.18
CA PRO A 126 16.01 -3.03 -1.50
C PRO A 126 16.28 -2.45 -0.11
N GLY A 127 15.45 -1.51 0.34
CA GLY A 127 15.66 -0.82 1.61
C GLY A 127 14.85 0.46 1.76
N ILE A 128 15.02 1.14 2.90
CA ILE A 128 14.36 2.42 3.18
C ILE A 128 15.26 3.54 2.61
N ALA A 129 14.67 4.38 1.76
CA ALA A 129 15.38 5.46 1.08
C ALA A 129 15.10 6.85 1.68
N GLY A 130 13.96 7.02 2.36
CA GLY A 130 13.57 8.31 2.92
C GLY A 130 12.22 8.28 3.60
N ILE A 131 11.77 9.48 3.99
CA ILE A 131 10.54 9.72 4.72
C ILE A 131 9.62 10.58 3.86
N VAL A 132 8.36 10.18 3.81
CA VAL A 132 7.26 10.94 3.22
C VAL A 132 6.18 11.15 4.28
N LYS A 133 5.30 12.13 4.06
CA LYS A 133 4.11 12.34 4.88
C LYS A 133 2.85 12.20 4.05
N ILE A 134 1.76 11.81 4.68
CA ILE A 134 0.44 11.76 4.04
C ILE A 134 -0.07 13.19 3.81
N ALA A 135 -0.19 13.58 2.55
CA ALA A 135 -0.64 14.91 2.12
C ALA A 135 -2.15 14.96 1.80
N LYS A 136 -2.79 13.80 1.63
CA LYS A 136 -4.24 13.65 1.49
C LYS A 136 -4.66 12.26 1.97
N ALA A 137 -5.70 12.21 2.80
CA ALA A 137 -6.32 10.96 3.24
C ALA A 137 -6.94 10.18 2.07
N ALA A 138 -7.36 8.95 2.32
CA ALA A 138 -7.80 8.04 1.28
C ALA A 138 -8.95 8.58 0.42
N TYR A 139 -8.85 8.35 -0.89
CA TYR A 139 -9.87 8.65 -1.88
C TYR A 139 -9.85 7.59 -3.00
N PRO A 140 -10.87 7.51 -3.88
CA PRO A 140 -10.92 6.51 -4.94
C PRO A 140 -9.70 6.55 -5.86
N ASP A 141 -9.08 5.39 -6.08
CA ASP A 141 -7.98 5.25 -7.04
C ASP A 141 -8.52 5.34 -8.48
N HIS A 142 -8.19 6.39 -9.22
CA HIS A 142 -8.71 6.58 -10.57
C HIS A 142 -8.22 5.50 -11.55
N THR A 143 -7.06 4.87 -11.31
CA THR A 143 -6.46 3.87 -12.21
C THR A 143 -7.27 2.58 -12.29
N GLN A 144 -8.10 2.30 -11.28
CA GLN A 144 -8.94 1.10 -11.25
C GLN A 144 -10.00 1.10 -12.37
N PHE A 145 -10.35 2.26 -12.92
CA PHE A 145 -11.35 2.42 -13.98
C PHE A 145 -10.75 2.45 -15.39
N GLU A 146 -9.43 2.52 -15.51
CA GLU A 146 -8.73 2.74 -16.78
C GLU A 146 -8.37 1.40 -17.43
N LYS A 147 -9.10 0.94 -18.45
CA LYS A 147 -8.90 -0.38 -19.10
C LYS A 147 -7.47 -0.67 -19.56
N GLY A 148 -6.73 0.37 -19.97
CA GLY A 148 -5.33 0.24 -20.40
C GLY A 148 -4.30 0.25 -19.27
N ASN A 149 -4.72 0.52 -18.02
CA ASN A 149 -3.84 0.55 -16.88
C ASN A 149 -3.57 -0.88 -16.34
N PRO A 150 -2.35 -1.20 -15.89
CA PRO A 150 -2.02 -2.49 -15.30
C PRO A 150 -2.95 -2.91 -14.17
N HIS A 151 -3.44 -1.92 -13.42
CA HIS A 151 -4.26 -2.06 -12.22
C HIS A 151 -5.76 -1.83 -12.46
N TYR A 152 -6.22 -1.92 -13.71
CA TYR A 152 -7.66 -1.95 -14.02
C TYR A 152 -8.39 -3.06 -13.25
N ASP A 153 -9.55 -2.74 -12.68
CA ASP A 153 -10.46 -3.70 -12.04
C ASP A 153 -11.86 -3.58 -12.68
N ALA A 154 -12.22 -4.56 -13.51
CA ALA A 154 -13.51 -4.60 -14.19
C ALA A 154 -14.71 -4.70 -13.25
N SER A 155 -14.49 -5.10 -12.00
CA SER A 155 -15.53 -5.26 -10.99
C SER A 155 -15.65 -4.07 -10.03
N SER A 156 -14.85 -3.02 -10.21
CA SER A 156 -15.02 -1.76 -9.48
C SER A 156 -15.82 -0.75 -10.30
N THR A 157 -16.79 -0.11 -9.66
CA THR A 157 -17.62 0.95 -10.27
C THR A 157 -17.29 2.31 -9.67
N LYS A 158 -17.76 3.40 -10.30
CA LYS A 158 -17.53 4.75 -9.79
C LYS A 158 -18.39 5.05 -8.56
N GLU A 159 -19.52 4.36 -8.47
CA GLU A 159 -20.50 4.45 -7.39
C GLU A 159 -20.02 3.69 -6.15
N ASP A 160 -19.31 2.57 -6.33
CA ASP A 160 -18.67 1.80 -5.27
C ASP A 160 -17.19 1.50 -5.62
N PRO A 161 -16.29 2.49 -5.46
CA PRO A 161 -14.88 2.34 -5.76
C PRO A 161 -14.22 1.37 -4.77
N ARG A 162 -13.78 0.22 -5.28
CA ARG A 162 -13.18 -0.83 -4.45
C ARG A 162 -11.83 -0.43 -3.89
N TRP A 163 -11.03 0.26 -4.69
CA TRP A 163 -9.64 0.62 -4.40
C TRP A 163 -9.51 2.08 -4.02
N SER A 164 -8.63 2.34 -3.05
CA SER A 164 -8.35 3.65 -2.52
C SER A 164 -6.86 3.94 -2.65
N MET A 165 -6.53 5.22 -2.78
CA MET A 165 -5.17 5.75 -2.75
C MET A 165 -5.12 6.99 -1.85
N VAL A 166 -3.91 7.38 -1.47
CA VAL A 166 -3.61 8.61 -0.72
C VAL A 166 -2.70 9.49 -1.57
N ASP A 167 -2.49 10.74 -1.16
CA ASP A 167 -1.35 11.51 -1.68
C ASP A 167 -0.24 11.51 -0.63
N VAL A 168 0.99 11.33 -1.07
CA VAL A 168 2.19 11.46 -0.24
C VAL A 168 3.00 12.67 -0.69
N GLN A 169 3.69 13.30 0.25
CA GLN A 169 4.64 14.38 -0.02
C GLN A 169 6.00 14.02 0.57
N PHE A 170 7.05 14.23 -0.20
CA PHE A 170 8.43 14.09 0.26
C PHE A 170 8.69 14.96 1.49
N VAL A 171 9.39 14.40 2.49
CA VAL A 171 9.87 15.14 3.66
C VAL A 171 11.39 15.26 3.58
N ARG A 172 12.10 14.13 3.56
CA ARG A 172 13.57 14.09 3.49
C ARG A 172 14.07 12.70 3.08
N MET A 173 15.31 12.63 2.61
CA MET A 173 16.04 11.36 2.51
C MET A 173 16.42 10.90 3.93
N THR A 174 16.68 9.61 4.09
CA THR A 174 17.42 9.15 5.27
C THR A 174 18.89 9.61 5.17
N HIS A 175 19.58 9.83 6.29
CA HIS A 175 20.99 10.28 6.35
C HIS A 175 21.91 9.26 5.65
N ARG A 176 21.53 7.99 5.69
CA ARG A 176 22.08 6.92 4.85
C ARG A 176 20.95 5.99 4.41
N PHE A 177 21.14 5.30 3.30
CA PHE A 177 20.23 4.23 2.90
C PHE A 177 20.22 3.12 3.96
N LEU A 178 19.04 2.57 4.26
CA LEU A 178 18.89 1.46 5.22
C LEU A 178 18.54 0.18 4.45
N PRO A 179 19.53 -0.68 4.14
CA PRO A 179 19.31 -1.88 3.33
C PRO A 179 18.42 -2.89 4.04
N LEU A 180 17.62 -3.64 3.27
CA LEU A 180 16.80 -4.75 3.78
C LEU A 180 17.63 -5.77 4.58
N ALA A 181 18.87 -6.03 4.16
CA ALA A 181 19.76 -6.98 4.83
C ALA A 181 20.06 -6.55 6.27
N GLU A 182 20.33 -5.26 6.49
CA GLU A 182 20.57 -4.70 7.83
C GLU A 182 19.30 -4.79 8.70
N LEU A 183 18.17 -4.33 8.16
CA LEU A 183 16.88 -4.40 8.85
C LEU A 183 16.53 -5.84 9.24
N LYS A 184 16.84 -6.82 8.38
CA LYS A 184 16.61 -8.24 8.62
C LYS A 184 17.48 -8.78 9.75
N THR A 185 18.76 -8.37 9.82
CA THR A 185 19.66 -8.74 10.92
C THR A 185 19.09 -8.28 12.26
N HIS A 186 18.64 -7.02 12.35
CA HIS A 186 18.02 -6.50 13.58
C HIS A 186 16.71 -7.22 13.91
N HIS A 187 15.85 -7.48 12.92
CA HIS A 187 14.63 -8.25 13.13
C HIS A 187 14.92 -9.64 13.73
N GLN A 188 15.86 -10.39 13.16
CA GLN A 188 16.23 -11.73 13.64
C GLN A 188 16.84 -11.71 15.04
N ALA A 189 17.62 -10.68 15.38
CA ALA A 189 18.14 -10.48 16.73
C ALA A 189 17.00 -10.17 17.72
N HIS A 190 16.10 -9.27 17.34
CA HIS A 190 14.95 -8.86 18.16
C HIS A 190 13.93 -9.97 18.37
N GLN A 191 13.77 -10.90 17.43
CA GLN A 191 12.96 -12.11 17.63
C GLN A 191 13.46 -12.95 18.81
N LYS A 192 14.76 -12.94 19.10
CA LYS A 192 15.35 -13.68 20.22
C LYS A 192 15.36 -12.86 21.52
N SER A 193 15.65 -11.56 21.43
CA SER A 193 15.80 -10.68 22.60
C SER A 193 14.53 -9.95 23.02
N GLY A 194 13.47 -9.99 22.21
CA GLY A 194 12.23 -9.25 22.46
C GLY A 194 12.28 -7.77 22.04
N GLY A 195 13.20 -7.37 21.16
CA GLY A 195 13.40 -5.97 20.75
C GLY A 195 12.34 -5.39 19.79
N PRO A 196 12.46 -4.10 19.42
CA PRO A 196 11.41 -3.35 18.71
C PRO A 196 10.96 -3.97 17.39
N LEU A 197 11.91 -4.45 16.59
CA LEU A 197 11.62 -4.99 15.25
C LEU A 197 11.14 -6.44 15.24
N LYS A 198 10.88 -7.08 16.38
CA LYS A 198 10.58 -8.53 16.46
C LYS A 198 9.37 -8.95 15.62
N GLU A 199 8.33 -8.12 15.54
CA GLU A 199 7.08 -8.40 14.81
C GLU A 199 6.91 -7.56 13.53
N MET A 200 7.97 -6.87 13.09
CA MET A 200 7.86 -5.88 12.01
C MET A 200 7.22 -6.46 10.75
N ALA A 201 6.16 -5.77 10.29
CA ALA A 201 5.33 -6.19 9.15
C ALA A 201 6.13 -6.37 7.85
N LEU A 202 7.30 -5.73 7.73
CA LEU A 202 8.21 -5.88 6.60
C LEU A 202 8.63 -7.35 6.39
N PHE A 203 8.83 -8.09 7.48
CA PHE A 203 9.29 -9.47 7.48
C PHE A 203 8.16 -10.48 7.70
N THR A 204 7.18 -10.15 8.55
CA THR A 204 6.07 -11.05 8.86
C THR A 204 5.00 -11.07 7.76
N ARG A 205 4.90 -10.00 6.95
CA ARG A 205 3.91 -9.86 5.86
C ARG A 205 4.59 -9.39 4.56
N PRO A 206 5.39 -10.24 3.89
CA PRO A 206 6.22 -9.82 2.76
C PRO A 206 5.43 -9.31 1.55
N ARG A 207 4.24 -9.88 1.29
CA ARG A 207 3.36 -9.51 0.17
C ARG A 207 2.50 -8.26 0.43
N LEU A 208 2.64 -7.62 1.59
CA LEU A 208 1.91 -6.42 1.97
C LEU A 208 2.72 -5.17 1.60
N SER A 209 2.18 -4.31 0.71
CA SER A 209 2.88 -3.13 0.18
C SER A 209 2.70 -1.85 1.01
N VAL A 210 1.64 -1.79 1.80
CA VAL A 210 1.36 -0.70 2.76
C VAL A 210 1.25 -1.35 4.12
N GLN A 211 2.13 -0.97 5.03
CA GLN A 211 2.31 -1.65 6.30
C GLN A 211 2.20 -0.64 7.45
N PRO A 212 1.50 -0.97 8.54
CA PRO A 212 1.59 -0.19 9.76
C PRO A 212 2.98 -0.35 10.37
N VAL A 213 3.46 0.71 11.01
CA VAL A 213 4.72 0.72 11.77
C VAL A 213 4.38 1.23 13.17
N THR A 214 4.83 0.53 14.20
CA THR A 214 4.64 1.00 15.58
C THR A 214 5.60 2.15 15.89
N ASP A 215 5.32 2.93 16.93
CA ASP A 215 6.22 4.00 17.36
C ASP A 215 7.61 3.45 17.72
N GLU A 216 7.68 2.30 18.39
CA GLU A 216 8.94 1.63 18.73
C GLU A 216 9.73 1.19 17.49
N GLU A 217 9.05 0.64 16.47
CA GLU A 217 9.69 0.27 15.20
C GLU A 217 10.20 1.50 14.46
N PHE A 218 9.40 2.57 14.43
CA PHE A 218 9.72 3.81 13.73
C PHE A 218 10.96 4.48 14.34
N GLU A 219 10.96 4.68 15.66
CA GLU A 219 12.08 5.28 16.39
C GLU A 219 13.34 4.42 16.30
N PHE A 220 13.22 3.10 16.36
CA PHE A 220 14.36 2.22 16.17
C PHE A 220 14.98 2.39 14.78
N ILE A 221 14.18 2.42 13.72
CA ILE A 221 14.68 2.62 12.35
C ILE A 221 15.34 4.00 12.20
N LEU A 222 14.77 5.05 12.79
CA LEU A 222 15.40 6.39 12.83
C LEU A 222 16.71 6.40 13.64
N SER A 223 16.88 5.52 14.62
CA SER A 223 18.14 5.39 15.35
C SER A 223 19.25 4.79 14.47
N LEU A 224 18.92 3.84 13.59
CA LEU A 224 19.88 3.24 12.65
C LEU A 224 20.45 4.28 11.68
N GLU A 225 19.63 5.25 11.28
CA GLU A 225 20.03 6.38 10.43
C GLU A 225 21.14 7.23 11.08
N LYS A 226 21.11 7.39 12.41
CA LYS A 226 22.11 8.16 13.17
C LYS A 226 23.38 7.36 13.45
N GLY A 227 23.28 6.02 13.43
CA GLY A 227 24.35 5.08 13.75
C GLY A 227 25.19 4.66 12.55
N THR A 228 26.28 5.38 12.32
CA THR A 228 27.55 4.86 11.77
C THR A 228 28.66 5.83 12.20
N LYS A 229 28.86 5.96 13.51
CA LYS A 229 30.11 6.47 14.07
C LYS A 229 30.73 5.34 14.87
N GLU A 230 31.57 4.56 14.21
CA GLU A 230 32.61 3.64 14.71
C GLU A 230 33.08 2.82 13.49
N THR A 231 34.35 2.73 13.10
CA THR A 231 35.61 2.88 13.85
C THR A 231 36.69 3.40 12.87
N GLN A 232 37.32 4.55 13.15
CA GLN A 232 38.63 4.83 12.57
C GLN A 232 39.67 4.28 13.56
N GLU A 233 40.41 3.28 13.11
CA GLU A 233 41.65 2.82 13.74
C GLU A 233 42.76 3.87 13.61
N ASN A 234 43.63 3.84 14.62
CA ASN A 234 44.96 4.44 14.78
C ASN A 234 45.06 5.89 15.27
#